data_AF-A0A9D7TQG6-F1
#
_entry.id   AF-A0A9D7TQG6-F1
#
_cell.length_a   1.000
_cell.length_b   1.000
_cell.length_c   1.000
_cell.angle_alpha   90.00
_cell.angle_beta   90.00
_cell.angle_gamma   90.00
#
_symmetry.space_group_name_H-M   'P 1'
#
loop_
_entity.id
_entity.type
_entity.pdbx_description
1 polymer ?
#
loop_
_entity_poly.entity_id
_entity_poly.type
_entity_poly.pdbx_seq_one_letter_code
_entity_poly.pdbx_strand_id
1 'polypeptide(L)'
;MKSEIGWKGPEFVLELDGWQSESEIHDIVNTGLGQALHFGAFATYSGKFSLPVFKDFILGNIGESDFSACDYPVIRSEKPFGTLSPSEIAIIQKLMSSDYYFIDIPFETEETEKVLSNFEGAGLILRGGDEEKTGFKSFEQFDKIFEILELIED
;
A
#
# COMPACT_ATOMS: atom_id res chain seq x y z
N MET A 1 12.23 12.94 -26.71
CA MET A 1 11.83 13.89 -25.65
C MET A 1 11.25 13.01 -24.54
N LYS A 2 12.06 12.63 -23.54
CA LYS A 2 11.56 11.87 -22.39
C LYS A 2 10.66 12.84 -21.62
N SER A 3 9.35 12.65 -21.66
CA SER A 3 8.49 13.28 -20.67
C SER A 3 8.87 12.65 -19.34
N GLU A 4 9.43 13.42 -18.41
CA GLU A 4 9.41 13.04 -17.02
C GLU A 4 7.95 12.77 -16.65
N ILE A 5 7.59 11.50 -16.48
CA ILE A 5 6.29 11.14 -15.90
C ILE A 5 6.45 11.46 -14.41
N GLY A 6 6.32 12.74 -14.08
CA GLY A 6 6.26 13.18 -12.69
C GLY A 6 5.08 12.48 -12.01
N TRP A 7 5.32 11.96 -10.82
CA TRP A 7 4.30 11.35 -9.96
C TRP A 7 3.04 12.25 -9.91
N LYS A 8 1.87 11.66 -10.17
CA LYS A 8 0.56 12.34 -10.13
C LYS A 8 -0.32 11.91 -8.94
N GLY A 9 0.23 11.13 -8.00
CA GLY A 9 -0.51 10.69 -6.82
C GLY A 9 -0.73 11.82 -5.81
N PRO A 10 -1.47 11.56 -4.73
CA PRO A 10 -1.73 12.56 -3.69
C PRO A 10 -0.41 12.99 -3.02
N GLU A 11 -0.24 14.29 -2.83
CA GLU A 11 0.83 14.90 -2.04
C GLU A 11 0.48 14.90 -0.54
N PHE A 12 -0.80 15.07 -0.21
CA PHE A 12 -1.30 15.08 1.16
C PHE A 12 -2.38 14.01 1.36
N VAL A 13 -2.06 13.03 2.19
CA VAL A 13 -2.96 11.93 2.58
C VAL A 13 -3.37 12.13 4.04
N LEU A 14 -4.66 12.05 4.32
CA LEU A 14 -5.19 12.14 5.69
C LEU A 14 -5.21 10.75 6.30
N GLU A 15 -4.32 10.50 7.26
CA GLU A 15 -4.25 9.24 8.00
C GLU A 15 -5.26 9.20 9.14
N LEU A 16 -6.05 8.13 9.20
CA LEU A 16 -7.15 7.94 10.15
C LEU A 16 -7.12 6.50 10.70
N ASP A 17 -6.85 6.38 11.99
CA ASP A 17 -6.70 5.09 12.67
C ASP A 17 -8.03 4.38 12.99
N GLY A 18 -9.18 5.03 12.75
CA GLY A 18 -10.50 4.48 13.01
C GLY A 18 -11.20 5.01 14.28
N TRP A 19 -10.63 6.01 14.96
CA TRP A 19 -11.21 6.59 16.18
C TRP A 19 -12.22 7.71 15.91
N GLN A 20 -12.19 8.28 14.72
CA GLN A 20 -13.08 9.35 14.28
C GLN A 20 -14.43 8.77 13.85
N SER A 21 -15.50 9.54 13.99
CA SER A 21 -16.78 9.24 13.35
C SER A 21 -16.75 9.56 11.85
N GLU A 22 -17.60 8.92 11.05
CA GLU A 22 -17.71 9.25 9.61
C GLU A 22 -18.07 10.73 9.38
N SER A 23 -18.91 11.33 10.25
CA SER A 23 -19.24 12.75 10.18
C SER A 23 -18.03 13.66 10.38
N GLU A 24 -17.16 13.35 11.34
CA GLU A 24 -15.93 14.13 11.57
C GLU A 24 -14.99 14.02 10.37
N ILE A 25 -14.90 12.84 9.75
CA ILE A 25 -14.09 12.65 8.54
C ILE A 25 -14.64 13.50 7.40
N HIS A 26 -15.97 13.50 7.18
CA HIS A 26 -16.59 14.36 6.17
C HIS A 26 -16.31 15.85 6.42
N ASP A 27 -16.38 16.30 7.67
CA ASP A 27 -16.06 17.69 8.02
C ASP A 27 -14.61 18.04 7.69
N ILE A 28 -13.65 17.14 7.98
CA ILE A 28 -12.25 17.31 7.62
C ILE A 28 -12.08 17.34 6.09
N VAL A 29 -12.68 16.39 5.38
CA VAL A 29 -12.62 16.32 3.91
C VAL A 29 -13.14 17.62 3.27
N ASN A 30 -14.22 18.18 3.81
CA ASN A 30 -14.82 19.42 3.34
C ASN A 30 -13.93 20.67 3.56
N THR A 31 -12.90 20.60 4.41
CA THR A 31 -11.91 21.68 4.53
C THR A 31 -11.00 21.80 3.31
N GLY A 32 -10.89 20.74 2.49
CA GLY A 32 -10.01 20.68 1.33
C GLY A 32 -8.52 20.48 1.66
N LEU A 33 -8.18 20.13 2.91
CA LEU A 33 -6.79 19.94 3.35
C LEU A 33 -6.14 18.63 2.86
N GLY A 34 -6.90 17.68 2.32
CA GLY A 34 -6.41 16.37 1.90
C GLY A 34 -6.80 16.03 0.46
N GLN A 35 -6.00 15.18 -0.18
CA GLN A 35 -6.23 14.67 -1.54
C GLN A 35 -6.60 13.19 -1.54
N ALA A 36 -6.35 12.47 -0.45
CA ALA A 36 -6.73 11.09 -0.23
C ALA A 36 -6.96 10.83 1.26
N LEU A 37 -7.64 9.72 1.56
CA LEU A 37 -7.80 9.18 2.91
C LEU A 37 -7.01 7.88 3.02
N HIS A 38 -6.30 7.68 4.13
CA HIS A 38 -5.72 6.39 4.47
C HIS A 38 -6.29 5.90 5.79
N PHE A 39 -7.05 4.82 5.70
CA PHE A 39 -7.68 4.17 6.82
C PHE A 39 -6.81 3.02 7.33
N GLY A 40 -6.48 3.05 8.63
CA GLY A 40 -5.84 1.93 9.30
C GLY A 40 -6.74 0.69 9.35
N ALA A 41 -6.16 -0.47 9.66
CA ALA A 41 -6.86 -1.76 9.57
C ALA A 41 -8.07 -1.91 10.52
N PHE A 42 -8.17 -1.05 11.53
CA PHE A 42 -9.27 -1.05 12.49
C PHE A 42 -10.40 -0.09 12.11
N ALA A 43 -10.25 0.69 11.03
CA ALA A 43 -11.31 1.55 10.52
C ALA A 43 -12.49 0.73 10.00
N THR A 44 -13.67 0.95 10.58
CA THR A 44 -14.90 0.21 10.29
C THR A 44 -15.87 0.98 9.38
N TYR A 45 -15.40 2.05 8.76
CA TYR A 45 -16.20 2.89 7.89
C TYR A 45 -16.70 2.10 6.67
N SER A 46 -17.97 2.31 6.35
CA SER A 46 -18.66 1.68 5.21
C SER A 46 -19.21 2.71 4.23
N GLY A 47 -19.24 3.98 4.64
CA GLY A 47 -19.59 5.11 3.78
C GLY A 47 -18.58 5.30 2.64
N LYS A 48 -19.06 5.84 1.52
CA LYS A 48 -18.20 6.32 0.44
C LYS A 48 -17.74 7.75 0.72
N PHE A 49 -16.48 8.02 0.44
CA PHE A 49 -15.89 9.35 0.58
C PHE A 49 -15.67 9.97 -0.81
N SER A 50 -15.62 11.30 -0.86
CA SER A 50 -15.37 12.04 -2.10
C SER A 50 -13.90 12.05 -2.52
N LEU A 51 -13.01 11.65 -1.62
CA LEU A 51 -11.58 11.46 -1.86
C LEU A 51 -11.28 9.97 -1.99
N PRO A 52 -10.25 9.58 -2.78
CA PRO A 52 -9.80 8.20 -2.86
C PRO A 52 -9.40 7.64 -1.50
N VAL A 53 -9.78 6.39 -1.23
CA VAL A 53 -9.58 5.70 0.04
C VAL A 53 -8.57 4.56 -0.10
N PHE A 54 -7.43 4.74 0.55
CA PHE A 54 -6.49 3.67 0.87
C PHE A 54 -6.94 3.01 2.18
N LYS A 55 -6.93 1.67 2.25
CA LYS A 55 -7.31 0.97 3.48
C LYS A 55 -6.40 -0.22 3.74
N ASP A 56 -5.87 -0.29 4.96
CA ASP A 56 -5.07 -1.43 5.42
C ASP A 56 -5.96 -2.66 5.65
N PHE A 57 -5.54 -3.79 5.09
CA PHE A 57 -6.13 -5.11 5.32
C PHE A 57 -5.03 -6.05 5.82
N ILE A 58 -5.19 -6.56 7.05
CA ILE A 58 -4.23 -7.49 7.63
C ILE A 58 -4.35 -8.85 6.94
N LEU A 59 -3.28 -9.32 6.33
CA LEU A 59 -3.21 -10.58 5.56
C LEU A 59 -3.80 -11.77 6.33
N GLY A 60 -3.54 -11.86 7.64
CA GLY A 60 -4.05 -12.94 8.49
C GLY A 60 -5.59 -13.04 8.55
N ASN A 61 -6.31 -11.95 8.28
CA ASN A 61 -7.77 -11.86 8.36
C ASN A 61 -8.40 -11.48 7.00
N ILE A 62 -7.62 -11.49 5.91
CA ILE A 62 -8.05 -10.93 4.62
C ILE A 62 -9.25 -11.68 4.01
N GLY A 63 -9.40 -12.97 4.31
CA GLY A 63 -10.48 -13.80 3.75
C GLY A 63 -11.89 -13.39 4.19
N GLU A 64 -12.02 -12.63 5.27
CA GLU A 64 -13.30 -12.13 5.80
C GLU A 64 -13.49 -10.62 5.54
N SER A 65 -12.56 -10.00 4.82
CA SER A 65 -12.52 -8.55 4.64
C SER A 65 -13.51 -8.06 3.57
N ASP A 66 -14.10 -6.90 3.82
CA ASP A 66 -14.93 -6.17 2.86
C ASP A 66 -14.13 -5.04 2.22
N PHE A 67 -13.96 -5.12 0.90
CA PHE A 67 -13.23 -4.16 0.08
C PHE A 67 -14.15 -3.09 -0.55
N SER A 68 -15.47 -3.18 -0.38
CA SER A 68 -16.45 -2.36 -1.10
C SER A 68 -16.38 -0.86 -0.82
N ALA A 69 -15.84 -0.47 0.34
CA ALA A 69 -15.62 0.91 0.77
C ALA A 69 -14.15 1.35 0.64
N CYS A 70 -13.37 0.71 -0.23
CA CYS A 70 -11.97 1.00 -0.47
C CYS A 70 -11.70 1.13 -1.97
N ASP A 71 -10.94 2.17 -2.35
CA ASP A 71 -10.50 2.35 -3.73
C ASP A 71 -9.13 1.68 -3.97
N TYR A 72 -8.25 1.72 -2.97
CA TYR A 72 -6.88 1.21 -3.04
C TYR A 72 -6.57 0.32 -1.83
N PRO A 73 -6.82 -1.00 -1.91
CA PRO A 73 -6.50 -1.91 -0.82
C PRO A 73 -5.00 -1.95 -0.54
N VAL A 74 -4.62 -1.88 0.73
CA VAL A 74 -3.25 -2.05 1.20
C VAL A 74 -3.16 -3.37 1.95
N ILE A 75 -2.55 -4.38 1.34
CA ILE A 75 -2.41 -5.70 1.95
C ILE A 75 -1.18 -5.71 2.86
N ARG A 76 -1.43 -5.81 4.16
CA ARG A 76 -0.42 -5.61 5.19
C ARG A 76 -0.08 -6.89 5.95
N SER A 77 1.21 -7.10 6.20
CA SER A 77 1.71 -8.14 7.09
C SER A 77 2.95 -7.64 7.82
N GLU A 78 3.12 -8.01 9.09
CA GLU A 78 4.40 -7.83 9.80
C GLU A 78 5.34 -9.04 9.60
N LYS A 79 4.84 -10.15 9.03
CA LYS A 79 5.69 -11.27 8.63
C LYS A 79 6.47 -10.89 7.36
N PRO A 80 7.80 -11.15 7.30
CA PRO A 80 8.57 -10.94 6.09
C PRO A 80 8.08 -11.81 4.93
N PHE A 81 8.18 -11.31 3.70
CA PHE A 81 7.76 -11.98 2.48
C PHE A 81 8.30 -13.40 2.35
N GLY A 82 9.61 -13.60 2.59
CA GLY A 82 10.26 -14.91 2.55
C GLY A 82 9.70 -15.96 3.53
N THR A 83 8.87 -15.54 4.49
CA THR A 83 8.22 -16.42 5.48
C THR A 83 6.76 -16.72 5.19
N LEU A 84 6.17 -16.09 4.16
CA LEU A 84 4.78 -16.33 3.77
C LEU A 84 4.62 -17.72 3.16
N SER A 85 3.54 -18.39 3.55
CA SER A 85 3.16 -19.67 2.95
C SER A 85 2.65 -19.49 1.51
N PRO A 86 2.76 -20.53 0.67
CA PRO A 86 2.18 -20.49 -0.68
C PRO A 86 0.68 -20.18 -0.68
N SER A 87 -0.06 -20.60 0.36
CA SER A 87 -1.48 -20.28 0.53
C SER A 87 -1.73 -18.79 0.84
N GLU A 88 -0.86 -18.16 1.62
CA GLU A 88 -0.93 -16.72 1.92
C GLU A 88 -0.63 -15.88 0.66
N ILE A 89 0.28 -16.32 -0.21
CA ILE A 89 0.52 -15.66 -1.49
C ILE A 89 -0.69 -15.85 -2.43
N ALA A 90 -1.20 -17.08 -2.54
CA ALA A 90 -2.30 -17.41 -3.43
C ALA A 90 -3.60 -16.68 -3.08
N ILE A 91 -3.88 -16.44 -1.79
CA ILE A 91 -5.08 -15.69 -1.38
C ILE A 91 -5.00 -14.22 -1.82
N ILE A 92 -3.82 -13.59 -1.74
CA ILE A 92 -3.62 -12.21 -2.21
C ILE A 92 -3.85 -12.14 -3.72
N GLN A 93 -3.17 -13.01 -4.48
CA GLN A 93 -3.29 -13.07 -5.94
C GLN A 93 -4.74 -13.27 -6.39
N LYS A 94 -5.48 -14.14 -5.70
CA LYS A 94 -6.89 -14.39 -5.99
C LYS A 94 -7.75 -13.15 -5.73
N LEU A 95 -7.56 -12.49 -4.59
CA LEU A 95 -8.41 -11.36 -4.19
C LEU A 95 -8.14 -10.11 -5.02
N MET A 96 -6.89 -9.87 -5.42
CA MET A 96 -6.46 -8.61 -6.02
C MET A 96 -6.34 -8.66 -7.56
N SER A 97 -6.78 -9.76 -8.20
CA SER A 97 -6.58 -10.01 -9.64
C SER A 97 -7.18 -8.99 -10.63
N SER A 98 -7.85 -7.93 -10.17
CA SER A 98 -8.52 -6.94 -11.04
C SER A 98 -8.50 -5.50 -10.51
N ASP A 99 -7.84 -5.26 -9.38
CA ASP A 99 -7.85 -3.96 -8.70
C ASP A 99 -6.43 -3.40 -8.59
N TYR A 100 -6.30 -2.08 -8.54
CA TYR A 100 -5.05 -1.45 -8.12
C TYR A 100 -4.92 -1.59 -6.61
N TYR A 101 -3.85 -2.23 -6.16
CA TYR A 101 -3.62 -2.53 -4.75
C TYR A 101 -2.15 -2.29 -4.39
N PHE A 102 -1.89 -2.23 -3.09
CA PHE A 102 -0.57 -2.03 -2.54
C PHE A 102 -0.18 -3.20 -1.66
N ILE A 103 1.10 -3.58 -1.71
CA ILE A 103 1.71 -4.56 -0.82
C ILE A 103 2.53 -3.83 0.23
N ASP A 104 2.15 -4.03 1.49
CA ASP A 104 2.86 -3.54 2.67
C ASP A 104 3.32 -4.73 3.53
N ILE A 105 4.26 -5.48 2.95
CA ILE A 105 4.84 -6.70 3.52
C ILE A 105 6.36 -6.47 3.53
N PRO A 106 7.06 -6.59 4.66
CA PRO A 106 8.51 -6.46 4.72
C PRO A 106 9.21 -7.47 3.81
N PHE A 107 10.20 -7.05 3.05
CA PHE A 107 11.04 -7.92 2.22
C PHE A 107 12.46 -7.37 2.16
N GLU A 108 13.44 -8.25 1.98
CA GLU A 108 14.82 -7.83 1.74
C GLU A 108 15.01 -7.38 0.28
N THR A 109 15.97 -6.49 0.01
CA THR A 109 16.16 -5.92 -1.33
C THR A 109 16.34 -7.00 -2.41
N GLU A 110 17.00 -8.11 -2.07
CA GLU A 110 17.23 -9.26 -2.96
C GLU A 110 15.93 -10.02 -3.31
N GLU A 111 14.86 -9.83 -2.55
CA GLU A 111 13.55 -10.45 -2.80
C GLU A 111 12.66 -9.62 -3.74
N THR A 112 13.07 -8.40 -4.11
CA THR A 112 12.26 -7.44 -4.90
C THR A 112 11.67 -8.05 -6.16
N GLU A 113 12.49 -8.70 -7.01
CA GLU A 113 12.01 -9.34 -8.24
C GLU A 113 10.94 -10.41 -7.96
N LYS A 114 11.14 -11.18 -6.89
CA LYS A 114 10.23 -12.24 -6.50
C LYS A 114 8.91 -11.66 -5.98
N VAL A 115 8.94 -10.58 -5.20
CA VAL A 115 7.74 -9.85 -4.76
C VAL A 115 6.96 -9.35 -5.96
N LEU A 116 7.62 -8.66 -6.90
CA LEU A 116 7.01 -8.13 -8.12
C LEU A 116 6.38 -9.22 -8.99
N SER A 117 7.07 -10.36 -9.15
CA SER A 117 6.55 -11.51 -9.91
C SER A 117 5.33 -12.18 -9.27
N ASN A 118 5.22 -12.14 -7.93
CA ASN A 118 4.10 -12.74 -7.21
C ASN A 118 2.90 -11.80 -7.12
N PHE A 119 3.14 -10.49 -7.14
CA PHE A 119 2.12 -9.45 -6.99
C PHE A 119 2.14 -8.51 -8.18
N GLU A 120 1.91 -9.07 -9.37
CA GLU A 120 1.89 -8.31 -10.62
C GLU A 120 0.87 -7.16 -10.54
N GLY A 121 1.30 -5.96 -10.96
CA GLY A 121 0.48 -4.75 -10.93
C GLY A 121 0.30 -4.09 -9.55
N ALA A 122 0.90 -4.63 -8.49
CA ALA A 122 0.85 -4.01 -7.17
C ALA A 122 1.79 -2.81 -7.05
N GLY A 123 1.33 -1.78 -6.32
CA GLY A 123 2.23 -0.79 -5.73
C GLY A 123 2.97 -1.37 -4.53
N LEU A 124 4.23 -0.97 -4.31
CA LEU A 124 5.01 -1.42 -3.15
C LEU A 124 5.05 -0.33 -2.08
N ILE A 125 4.76 -0.70 -0.83
CA ILE A 125 5.00 0.14 0.34
C ILE A 125 6.31 -0.32 0.98
N LEU A 126 7.32 0.53 0.93
CA LEU A 126 8.65 0.24 1.44
C LEU A 126 8.77 0.68 2.90
N ARG A 127 8.48 -0.22 3.84
CA ARG A 127 8.58 0.02 5.30
C ARG A 127 9.68 -0.85 5.93
N GLY A 128 10.45 -0.28 6.87
CA GLY A 128 11.58 -1.00 7.51
C GLY A 128 12.83 -1.12 6.62
N GLY A 129 13.69 -2.14 6.82
CA GLY A 129 14.93 -2.32 6.05
C GLY A 129 16.14 -1.60 6.64
N ASP A 130 17.24 -1.50 5.88
CA ASP A 130 18.44 -0.84 6.35
C ASP A 130 18.20 0.66 6.39
N GLU A 131 18.58 1.25 7.51
CA GLU A 131 18.53 2.68 7.72
C GLU A 131 19.96 3.21 7.82
N GLU A 132 20.30 4.26 7.06
CA GLU A 132 21.57 5.01 7.28
C GLU A 132 21.59 5.62 8.68
N LYS A 133 20.40 6.00 9.15
CA LYS A 133 20.13 6.61 10.44
C LYS A 133 18.66 6.37 10.77
N THR A 134 18.31 6.25 12.05
CA THR A 134 16.91 6.05 12.49
C THR A 134 15.92 6.94 11.75
N GLY A 135 14.97 6.33 11.03
CA GLY A 135 13.96 7.01 10.22
C GLY A 135 14.41 7.48 8.83
N PHE A 136 15.64 7.18 8.42
CA PHE A 136 16.20 7.45 7.09
C PHE A 136 16.60 6.14 6.42
N LYS A 137 15.81 5.75 5.44
CA LYS A 137 16.07 4.60 4.56
C LYS A 137 17.42 4.72 3.85
N SER A 138 18.07 3.58 3.63
CA SER A 138 19.28 3.53 2.82
C SER A 138 19.03 3.91 1.37
N PHE A 139 19.78 4.90 0.90
CA PHE A 139 19.78 5.29 -0.51
C PHE A 139 20.25 4.14 -1.40
N GLU A 140 21.21 3.34 -0.93
CA GLU A 140 21.69 2.16 -1.67
C GLU A 140 20.57 1.12 -1.87
N GLN A 141 19.73 0.91 -0.84
CA GLN A 141 18.57 0.03 -0.97
C GLN A 141 17.55 0.57 -1.99
N PHE A 142 17.25 1.86 -1.94
CA PHE A 142 16.35 2.47 -2.91
C PHE A 142 16.87 2.38 -4.34
N ASP A 143 18.13 2.72 -4.58
CA ASP A 143 18.74 2.67 -5.91
C ASP A 143 18.62 1.27 -6.51
N LYS A 144 18.91 0.21 -5.73
CA LYS A 144 18.74 -1.19 -6.16
C LYS A 144 17.30 -1.54 -6.50
N ILE A 145 16.33 -1.11 -5.68
CA ILE A 145 14.91 -1.36 -5.95
C ILE A 145 14.47 -0.63 -7.22
N PHE A 146 14.88 0.63 -7.41
CA PHE A 146 14.56 1.41 -8.60
C PHE A 146 15.19 0.83 -9.87
N GLU A 147 16.45 0.37 -9.82
CA GLU A 147 17.09 -0.33 -10.93
C GLU A 147 16.27 -1.57 -11.37
N ILE A 148 15.75 -2.35 -10.42
CA ILE A 148 14.90 -3.51 -10.71
C ILE A 148 13.58 -3.08 -11.35
N LEU A 149 12.95 -2.02 -10.84
CA LEU A 149 11.69 -1.50 -11.37
C LEU A 149 11.85 -0.96 -12.80
N GLU A 150 12.93 -0.23 -13.09
CA GLU A 150 13.23 0.29 -14.43
C GLU A 150 13.42 -0.83 -15.46
N LEU A 151 14.00 -1.97 -15.06
CA LEU A 151 14.18 -3.13 -15.94
C LEU A 151 12.88 -3.85 -16.30
N ILE A 152 11.80 -3.65 -15.54
CA ILE A 152 10.51 -4.31 -15.73
C ILE A 152 9.54 -3.44 -16.56
N GLU A 153 9.81 -2.13 -16.71
CA GLU A 153 9.01 -1.22 -17.52
C GLU A 153 9.28 -1.31 -19.04
N ASP A 154 10.31 -2.06 -19.47
CA ASP A 154 10.67 -2.33 -20.88
C ASP A 154 10.10 -3.66 -21.42
#